data_AF-A0A9E7TLD0-F1
#
_entry.id   AF-A0A9E7TLD0-F1
#
_cell.length_a   1.000
_cell.length_b   1.000
_cell.length_c   1.000
_cell.angle_alpha   90.00
_cell.angle_beta   90.00
_cell.angle_gamma   90.00
#
_symmetry.space_group_name_H-M   'P 1'
#
loop_
_entity.id
_entity.type
_entity.pdbx_description
1 polymer ?
#
loop_
_entity_poly.entity_id
_entity_poly.type
_entity_poly.pdbx_seq_one_letter_code
_entity_poly.pdbx_strand_id
1 'polypeptide(L)'
;MGIHRDITDSIIKTLKTPHIKDIIGIRRSGKTTVLYQTADYLIKTGTDPKNIIFINFDDPTINAASFDEILKEISHIARPPLVNESLSL
;
A
#
# COMPACT_ATOMS: atom_id res chain seq x y z
N MET A 1 14.13 -0.14 -14.14
CA MET A 1 13.71 -0.74 -12.86
C MET A 1 14.96 -1.05 -12.06
N GLY A 2 15.03 -0.66 -10.78
CA GLY A 2 16.24 -0.82 -9.95
C GLY A 2 16.58 -2.30 -9.63
N ILE A 3 17.79 -2.54 -9.12
CA ILE A 3 18.30 -3.87 -8.76
C ILE A 3 17.43 -4.49 -7.63
N HIS A 4 17.00 -5.74 -7.80
CA HIS A 4 16.29 -6.51 -6.77
C HIS A 4 17.21 -6.72 -5.56
N ARG A 5 16.72 -6.43 -4.35
CA ARG A 5 17.52 -6.52 -3.11
C ARG A 5 17.00 -7.65 -2.25
N ASP A 6 17.89 -8.34 -1.55
CA ASP A 6 17.56 -9.44 -0.60
C ASP A 6 16.50 -9.04 0.43
N ILE A 7 16.45 -7.76 0.81
CA ILE A 7 15.47 -7.24 1.78
C ILE A 7 14.03 -7.26 1.25
N THR A 8 13.83 -7.17 -0.06
CA THR A 8 12.52 -7.23 -0.70
C THR A 8 11.90 -8.61 -0.48
N ASP A 9 12.70 -9.68 -0.54
CA ASP A 9 12.23 -11.05 -0.30
C ASP A 9 11.82 -11.27 1.15
N SER A 10 12.52 -10.63 2.11
CA SER A 10 12.13 -10.66 3.52
C SER A 10 10.76 -10.01 3.73
N ILE A 11 10.52 -8.85 3.10
CA ILE A 11 9.22 -8.16 3.21
C ILE A 11 8.12 -8.98 2.56
N ILE A 12 8.35 -9.53 1.36
CA ILE A 12 7.38 -10.37 0.65
C ILE A 12 6.90 -11.54 1.51
N LYS A 13 7.81 -12.21 2.24
CA LYS A 13 7.44 -13.30 3.15
C LYS A 13 6.47 -12.86 4.25
N THR A 14 6.63 -11.64 4.76
CA THR A 14 5.76 -11.08 5.81
C THR A 14 4.38 -10.63 5.31
N LEU A 15 4.19 -10.44 3.99
CA LEU A 15 2.91 -10.01 3.43
C LEU A 15 1.78 -11.01 3.65
N LYS A 16 2.09 -12.28 3.98
CA LYS A 16 1.11 -13.33 4.27
C LYS A 16 0.32 -13.11 5.57
N THR A 17 0.75 -12.21 6.43
CA THR A 17 0.06 -11.89 7.70
C THR A 17 -0.72 -10.58 7.55
N PRO A 18 -1.84 -10.39 8.28
CA PRO A 18 -2.66 -9.18 8.19
C PRO A 18 -2.09 -7.97 8.94
N HIS A 19 -0.92 -8.09 9.58
CA HIS A 19 -0.35 -7.02 10.41
C HIS A 19 0.17 -5.84 9.58
N ILE A 20 0.24 -4.65 10.18
CA ILE A 20 0.93 -3.49 9.60
C ILE A 20 2.45 -3.79 9.56
N LYS A 21 3.13 -3.34 8.50
CA LYS A 21 4.58 -3.51 8.34
C LYS A 21 5.25 -2.14 8.28
N ASP A 22 6.17 -1.91 9.20
CA ASP A 22 6.96 -0.69 9.25
C ASP A 22 8.34 -0.91 8.63
N ILE A 23 8.72 -0.07 7.67
CA ILE A 23 10.05 -0.08 7.07
C ILE A 23 10.84 1.12 7.61
N ILE A 24 11.72 0.87 8.58
CA ILE A 24 12.53 1.91 9.24
C ILE A 24 13.96 1.98 8.69
N GLY A 25 14.61 3.14 8.83
CA GLY A 25 16.03 3.32 8.49
C GLY A 25 16.39 4.73 8.06
N ILE A 26 17.69 4.99 7.84
CA ILE A 26 18.24 6.31 7.52
C ILE A 26 17.68 6.90 6.21
N ARG A 27 17.72 8.24 6.06
CA ARG A 27 17.29 8.93 4.84
C ARG A 27 18.13 8.43 3.64
N ARG A 28 17.48 8.19 2.49
CA ARG A 28 18.08 7.62 1.26
C ARG A 28 18.57 6.17 1.33
N SER A 29 18.14 5.38 2.32
CA SER A 29 18.42 3.93 2.37
C SER A 29 17.66 3.07 1.34
N GLY A 30 16.80 3.68 0.50
CA GLY A 30 16.05 2.97 -0.53
C GLY A 30 14.69 2.42 -0.09
N LYS A 31 14.13 2.85 1.04
CA LYS A 31 12.82 2.40 1.53
C LYS A 31 11.69 2.57 0.51
N THR A 32 11.61 3.75 -0.12
CA THR A 32 10.62 4.02 -1.19
C THR A 32 10.82 3.08 -2.38
N THR A 33 12.06 2.76 -2.74
CA THR A 33 12.35 1.77 -3.80
C THR A 33 11.83 0.39 -3.42
N VAL A 34 12.02 -0.02 -2.17
CA VAL A 34 11.49 -1.29 -1.65
C VAL A 34 9.96 -1.30 -1.69
N LEU A 35 9.28 -0.23 -1.28
CA LEU A 35 7.82 -0.12 -1.39
C LEU A 35 7.33 -0.27 -2.85
N TYR A 36 8.00 0.36 -3.82
CA TYR A 36 7.67 0.20 -5.23
C TYR A 36 7.92 -1.23 -5.75
N GLN A 37 9.02 -1.86 -5.33
CA GLN A 37 9.30 -3.27 -5.67
C GLN A 37 8.26 -4.22 -5.06
N THR A 38 7.79 -3.94 -3.84
CA THR A 38 6.70 -4.70 -3.21
C THR A 38 5.38 -4.53 -3.98
N ALA A 39 5.05 -3.32 -4.41
CA ALA A 39 3.87 -3.06 -5.23
C ALA A 39 3.95 -3.80 -6.59
N ASP A 40 5.09 -3.73 -7.28
CA ASP A 40 5.33 -4.45 -8.53
C ASP A 40 5.19 -5.97 -8.36
N TYR A 41 5.73 -6.53 -7.27
CA TYR A 41 5.53 -7.93 -6.92
C TYR A 41 4.04 -8.27 -6.73
N LEU A 42 3.31 -7.49 -5.93
CA LEU A 42 1.89 -7.71 -5.67
C LEU A 42 1.07 -7.72 -6.96
N ILE A 43 1.31 -6.77 -7.86
CA ILE A 43 0.67 -6.68 -9.17
C ILE A 43 0.98 -7.92 -10.02
N LYS A 44 2.26 -8.30 -10.12
CA LYS A 44 2.70 -9.49 -10.86
C LYS A 44 2.10 -10.79 -10.31
N THR A 45 1.77 -10.82 -9.03
CA THR A 45 1.12 -11.97 -8.37
C THR A 45 -0.41 -11.91 -8.35
N GLY A 46 -1.03 -10.94 -9.03
CA GLY A 46 -2.47 -10.90 -9.26
C GLY A 46 -3.26 -9.91 -8.41
N THR A 47 -2.59 -9.01 -7.66
CA THR A 47 -3.29 -7.90 -6.99
C THR A 47 -3.68 -6.85 -8.05
N ASP A 48 -4.95 -6.46 -8.09
CA ASP A 48 -5.40 -5.34 -8.93
C ASP A 48 -4.65 -4.06 -8.50
N PRO A 49 -3.95 -3.37 -9.43
CA PRO A 49 -3.27 -2.11 -9.11
C PRO A 49 -4.15 -1.07 -8.41
N LYS A 50 -5.47 -1.07 -8.64
CA LYS A 50 -6.42 -0.18 -7.96
C LYS A 50 -6.51 -0.41 -6.45
N ASN A 51 -6.10 -1.59 -5.98
CA ASN A 51 -6.05 -1.94 -4.56
C ASN A 51 -4.71 -1.54 -3.91
N ILE A 52 -3.79 -0.90 -4.64
CA ILE A 52 -2.50 -0.44 -4.12
C ILE A 52 -2.48 1.09 -4.18
N ILE A 53 -2.36 1.72 -3.01
CA ILE A 53 -2.39 3.18 -2.89
C ILE A 53 -1.05 3.66 -2.33
N PHE A 54 -0.46 4.64 -3.01
CA PHE A 54 0.72 5.34 -2.53
C PHE A 54 0.33 6.69 -1.98
N ILE A 55 0.60 6.92 -0.69
CA ILE A 55 0.33 8.19 -0.01
C ILE A 55 1.67 8.84 0.32
N ASN A 56 1.87 10.06 -0.17
CA ASN A 56 3.02 10.87 0.18
C ASN A 56 2.65 11.78 1.36
N PHE A 57 3.15 11.49 2.55
CA PHE A 57 2.91 12.32 3.74
C PHE A 57 3.66 13.65 3.73
N ASP A 58 4.59 13.88 2.80
CA ASP A 58 5.23 15.20 2.61
C ASP A 58 4.37 16.12 1.71
N ASP A 59 3.24 15.64 1.16
CA ASP A 59 2.35 16.42 0.31
C ASP A 59 1.50 17.42 1.13
N PRO A 60 1.54 18.73 0.86
CA PRO A 60 0.75 19.73 1.58
C PRO A 60 -0.76 19.48 1.52
N THR A 61 -1.27 18.92 0.42
CA THR A 61 -2.70 18.62 0.26
C THR A 61 -3.11 17.48 1.20
N ILE A 62 -2.28 16.44 1.33
CA ILE A 62 -2.52 15.34 2.28
C ILE A 62 -2.46 15.85 3.72
N ASN A 63 -1.50 16.71 4.03
CA ASN A 63 -1.34 17.27 5.39
C ASN A 63 -2.48 18.23 5.78
N ALA A 64 -3.12 18.87 4.82
CA ALA A 64 -4.26 19.77 5.05
C ALA A 64 -5.60 19.03 5.14
N ALA A 65 -5.68 17.79 4.64
CA ALA A 65 -6.89 16.99 4.65
C ALA A 65 -7.11 16.32 6.01
N SER A 66 -8.37 16.21 6.41
CA SER A 66 -8.77 15.36 7.54
C SER A 66 -8.64 13.89 7.17
N PHE A 67 -8.51 13.04 8.19
CA PHE A 67 -8.47 11.59 8.00
C PHE A 67 -9.72 11.07 7.30
N ASP A 68 -10.90 11.61 7.62
CA ASP A 68 -12.17 11.21 7.00
C ASP A 68 -12.23 11.56 5.50
N GLU A 69 -11.70 12.72 5.11
CA GLU A 69 -11.59 13.11 3.69
C GLU A 69 -10.65 12.15 2.94
N ILE A 70 -9.49 11.83 3.53
CA ILE A 70 -8.54 10.89 2.93
C ILE A 70 -9.18 9.51 2.76
N LEU A 71 -9.85 8.99 3.80
CA LEU A 71 -10.53 7.70 3.75
C LEU A 71 -11.64 7.66 2.70
N LYS A 72 -12.44 8.72 2.62
CA LYS A 72 -13.50 8.84 1.63
C LYS A 72 -12.94 8.74 0.21
N GLU A 73 -11.90 9.50 -0.12
CA GLU A 73 -11.28 9.47 -1.45
C GLU A 73 -10.64 8.11 -1.76
N ILE A 74 -9.97 7.50 -0.79
CA ILE A 74 -9.43 6.14 -0.92
C ILE A 74 -10.56 5.14 -1.26
N SER A 75 -11.70 5.21 -0.57
CA SER A 75 -12.84 4.32 -0.81
C SER A 75 -13.48 4.50 -2.19
N HIS A 76 -13.42 5.71 -2.75
CA HIS A 76 -13.91 6.00 -4.10
C HIS A 76 -13.00 5.39 -5.18
N ILE A 77 -11.67 5.41 -4.97
CA ILE A 77 -10.67 4.88 -5.92
C ILE A 77 -10.59 3.35 -5.84
N ALA A 78 -10.55 2.80 -4.62
CA ALA A 78 -10.32 1.38 -4.36
C ALA A 78 -11.58 0.52 -4.42
N ARG A 79 -12.60 0.87 -5.23
CA ARG A 79 -13.78 0.01 -5.40
C ARG A 79 -13.46 -1.25 -6.23
N PRO A 80 -13.32 -2.42 -5.57
CA PRO A 80 -14.21 -3.57 -5.79
C PRO A 80 -15.40 -3.51 -4.82
N PRO A 81 -16.51 -4.24 -5.05
CA PRO A 81 -17.70 -4.17 -4.22
C PRO A 81 -17.37 -4.66 -2.81
N LEU A 82 -17.28 -3.74 -1.85
CA LEU A 82 -17.25 -4.15 -0.46
C LEU A 82 -18.69 -4.37 -0.01
N VAL A 83 -18.98 -5.65 0.22
CA VAL A 83 -20.11 -6.20 0.98
C VAL A 83 -21.44 -6.19 0.22
N ASN A 84 -21.77 -7.34 -0.38
CA ASN A 84 -23.16 -7.75 -0.52
C ASN A 84 -23.84 -7.59 0.86
N GLU A 85 -24.96 -6.91 0.86
CA GLU A 85 -26.05 -7.11 1.83
C GLU A 85 -26.36 -8.61 1.93
N SER A 86 -25.65 -9.30 2.80
CA SER A 86 -25.97 -10.64 3.27
C SER A 86 -25.57 -10.73 4.75
N LEU A 87 -26.08 -9.77 5.50
CA LEU A 87 -26.64 -10.05 6.83
C LEU A 87 -28.16 -9.89 6.70
N SER A 88 -28.75 -10.76 5.90
CA SER A 88 -30.09 -11.26 6.16
C SER A 88 -29.94 -12.45 7.11
N LEU A 89 -30.05 -12.16 8.40
CA LEU A 89 -30.69 -12.96 9.47
C LEU A 89 -30.73 -12.11 10.74
#